data_AF-A0AAX3WQ19-F1
#
_entry.id   AF-A0AAX3WQ19-F1
#
_cell.length_a   1.000
_cell.length_b   1.000
_cell.length_c   1.000
_cell.angle_alpha   90.00
_cell.angle_beta   90.00
_cell.angle_gamma   90.00
#
_symmetry.space_group_name_H-M   'P 1'
#
loop_
_entity.id
_entity.type
_entity.pdbx_description
1 polymer ?
#
loop_
_entity_poly.entity_id
_entity_poly.type
_entity_poly.pdbx_seq_one_letter_code
_entity_poly.pdbx_strand_id
1 'polypeptide(L)' 'MSYTHLTISERVKIETYLELDYPIRKIAKLLNRQPSTISREIKYHTGK' A
#
# COMPACT_ATOMS: atom_id res chain seq x y z
N MET A 1 10.08 -16.26 -4.26
CA MET A 1 9.33 -15.08 -3.77
C MET A 1 9.45 -15.05 -2.25
N SER A 2 10.22 -14.13 -1.68
CA SER A 2 10.16 -13.90 -0.23
C SER A 2 8.92 -13.05 0.04
N TYR A 3 7.93 -13.62 0.76
CA TYR A 3 6.70 -12.94 1.07
C TYR A 3 6.98 -11.93 2.19
N THR A 4 7.26 -10.69 1.80
CA THR A 4 7.44 -9.61 2.77
C THR A 4 6.08 -9.04 3.12
N HIS A 5 5.59 -9.38 4.31
CA HIS A 5 4.38 -8.77 4.85
C HIS A 5 4.58 -7.25 4.98
N LEU A 6 3.53 -6.49 4.67
CA LEU A 6 3.48 -5.08 5.03
C LEU A 6 3.40 -4.98 6.56
N THR A 7 4.28 -4.18 7.13
CA THR A 7 4.21 -3.84 8.55
C THR A 7 2.96 -2.99 8.82
N ILE A 8 2.51 -2.98 10.08
CA ILE A 8 1.38 -2.12 10.50
C ILE A 8 1.67 -0.66 10.14
N SER A 9 2.92 -0.20 10.31
CA SER A 9 3.32 1.17 9.97
C SER A 9 3.18 1.48 8.48
N GLU A 10 3.46 0.53 7.60
CA GLU A 10 3.29 0.70 6.15
C GLU A 10 1.80 0.73 5.80
N ARG A 11 0.97 -0.11 6.43
CA ARG A 11 -0.48 -0.10 6.22
C ARG A 11 -1.12 1.22 6.59
N VAL A 12 -0.82 1.75 7.78
CA VAL A 12 -1.30 3.08 8.20
C VAL A 12 -0.88 4.15 7.21
N LYS A 13 0.38 4.13 6.73
CA LYS A 13 0.83 5.07 5.70
C LYS A 13 0.08 4.90 4.38
N ILE A 14 -0.21 3.67 3.94
CA ILE A 14 -1.00 3.42 2.72
C ILE A 14 -2.39 4.05 2.86
N GLU A 15 -3.08 3.81 3.97
CA GLU A 15 -4.40 4.40 4.24
C GLU A 15 -4.34 5.93 4.22
N THR A 16 -3.41 6.54 4.96
CA THR A 16 -3.24 8.00 4.97
C THR A 16 -2.94 8.56 3.59
N TYR A 17 -2.09 7.91 2.79
CA TYR A 17 -1.80 8.38 1.44
C TYR A 17 -2.98 8.21 0.48
N LEU A 18 -3.83 7.21 0.67
CA LEU A 18 -5.07 7.04 -0.11
C LEU A 18 -6.09 8.11 0.24
N GLU A 19 -6.24 8.47 1.52
CA GLU A 19 -7.07 9.61 1.95
C GLU A 19 -6.59 10.95 1.36
N LEU A 20 -5.30 11.06 1.04
CA LEU A 20 -4.71 12.22 0.36
C LEU A 20 -4.79 12.14 -1.17
N ASP A 21 -5.54 11.18 -1.73
CA ASP A 21 -5.70 10.93 -3.18
C ASP A 21 -4.38 10.63 -3.92
N TYR A 22 -3.40 10.02 -3.24
CA TYR A 22 -2.15 9.68 -3.91
C TYR A 22 -2.34 8.48 -4.84
N PRO A 23 -1.78 8.53 -6.07
CA PRO A 23 -1.84 7.37 -6.96
C PRO A 23 -0.98 6.23 -6.41
N ILE A 24 -1.44 4.99 -6.57
CA ILE A 24 -0.79 3.77 -6.08
C ILE A 24 0.71 3.71 -6.43
N ARG A 25 1.08 4.15 -7.64
CA ARG A 25 2.49 4.17 -8.08
C ARG A 25 3.35 5.12 -7.25
N LYS A 26 2.80 6.26 -6.80
CA LYS A 26 3.49 7.22 -5.93
C LYS A 26 3.66 6.62 -4.53
N ILE A 27 2.60 6.01 -3.99
CA ILE A 27 2.64 5.32 -2.68
C ILE A 27 3.70 4.22 -2.67
N ALA A 28 3.72 3.40 -3.72
CA ALA A 28 4.69 2.31 -3.88
C ALA A 28 6.14 2.82 -3.87
N LYS A 29 6.42 3.94 -4.57
CA LYS A 29 7.73 4.59 -4.53
C LYS A 29 8.08 5.12 -3.14
N LEU A 30 7.14 5.78 -2.47
CA LEU A 30 7.36 6.34 -1.12
C LEU A 30 7.65 5.26 -0.07
N LEU A 31 7.05 4.08 -0.22
CA LEU A 31 7.24 2.94 0.69
C LEU A 31 8.32 1.97 0.23
N ASN A 32 8.98 2.23 -0.90
CA ASN A 32 9.93 1.29 -1.54
C ASN A 32 9.34 -0.12 -1.72
N ARG A 33 8.06 -0.19 -2.11
CA ARG A 33 7.34 -1.44 -2.36
C ARG A 33 6.94 -1.56 -3.83
N GLN A 34 6.63 -2.79 -4.24
CA GLN A 34 6.09 -3.02 -5.57
C GLN A 34 4.66 -2.46 -5.66
N PRO A 35 4.26 -1.79 -6.76
CA PRO A 35 2.88 -1.33 -6.92
C PRO A 35 1.83 -2.44 -6.80
N SER A 36 2.17 -3.68 -7.19
CA SER A 36 1.28 -4.84 -7.03
C SER A 36 1.03 -5.19 -5.56
N THR A 37 2.02 -5.01 -4.67
CA THR A 37 1.88 -5.25 -3.23
C THR A 37 0.89 -4.27 -2.63
N ILE A 38 1.01 -2.99 -2.97
CA ILE A 38 0.09 -1.94 -2.52
C ILE A 38 -1.32 -2.20 -3.08
N SER A 39 -1.44 -2.49 -4.38
CA SER A 39 -2.73 -2.80 -5.01
C SER A 39 -3.42 -4.01 -4.39
N ARG A 40 -2.63 -5.06 -4.06
CA ARG A 40 -3.13 -6.25 -3.37
C ARG A 40 -3.63 -5.89 -1.98
N GLU A 41 -2.87 -5.13 -1.20
CA GLU A 41 -3.27 -4.68 0.13
C GLU A 41 -4.61 -3.92 0.09
N ILE A 42 -4.74 -2.96 -0.81
CA ILE A 42 -5.96 -2.18 -1.03
C ILE A 42 -7.13 -3.10 -1.39
N LYS A 43 -6.94 -4.04 -2.31
CA LYS A 43 -8.00 -4.96 -2.72
C LYS A 43 -8.51 -5.82 -1.56
N TYR A 44 -7.65 -6.23 -0.64
CA TYR A 44 -8.05 -7.09 0.48
C TYR A 44 -8.66 -6.33 1.67
N HIS A 45 -8.32 -5.06 1.87
CA HIS A 45 -8.73 -4.29 3.06
C HIS A 45 -9.68 -3.12 2.77
N THR A 46 -9.71 -2.59 1.55
CA THR A 46 -10.56 -1.44 1.15
C THR A 46 -11.88 -1.89 0.49
N GLY A 47 -12.10 -3.19 0.30
CA GLY A 47 -13.37 -3.75 -0.18
C GLY A 47 -14.46 -3.71 0.90
N LYS A 48 -14.97 -2.52 1.21
CA LYS A 48 -16.33 -2.33 1.73
C LYS A 48 -17.30 -2.17 0.58
#